data_AF-A0A086SZM6-F1
#
_entry.id   AF-A0A086SZM6-F1
#
_cell.length_a   1.000
_cell.length_b   1.000
_cell.length_c   1.000
_cell.angle_alpha   90.00
_cell.angle_beta   90.00
_cell.angle_gamma   90.00
#
_symmetry.space_group_name_H-M   'P 1'
#
loop_
_entity.id
_entity.type
_entity.pdbx_description
1 polymer ?
#
loop_
_entity_poly.entity_id
_entity_poly.type
_entity_poly.pdbx_seq_one_letter_code
_entity_poly.pdbx_strand_id
1 'polypeptide(L)'
;MGSIVTPDHSLDRDLDALLREVKQRRNSPSAKDERYLPTLETGLQVLARRGPNPNTQAWRDAIDYARDVILNPKDDSSRAAETWARSCSDLARELMSRYGPSTIQAAKDGSRRIIDENFGGDGRRIPHVEKKAAFLRNYKSQMVPKAHYPEDNILAVACYEVGFISCGLAMMAWTPTGLASRLAALNSFALCDDYAGFTENDYEVRIRMTALGMGVAVEIGGWSANAIVDGSLLQAQGTGRDRSVDSVMAWRAVSGCTAPYCGYLVGEGTLEEGTVSPRVMMVIHDLYDCRADAAAGNHENGVIAVYGLGEPDPFHTYLEALLRLSVSSPVAALYTIAGMTIVQYVAARYGTCEYKGDTGRSPCDTCISLLREATAGAGLQWAPEEPPRTFAEADKVRKLAKDLFDNYNDNGLIQQGISWFQHLVASGGIWRMDVLSEGVDAVDTENEWV
;
A
#
# COMPACT_ATOMS: atom_id res chain seq x y z
N MET A 1 17.21 26.88 -21.31
CA MET A 1 15.99 26.05 -21.40
C MET A 1 16.14 25.15 -22.61
N GLY A 2 16.77 23.98 -22.41
CA GLY A 2 16.85 22.96 -23.45
C GLY A 2 15.53 22.21 -23.45
N SER A 3 14.83 22.20 -24.58
CA SER A 3 13.71 21.30 -24.82
C SER A 3 14.23 19.88 -24.70
N ILE A 4 13.81 19.18 -23.65
CA ILE A 4 13.95 17.73 -23.56
C ILE A 4 13.06 17.19 -24.67
N VAL A 5 13.68 16.62 -25.71
CA VAL A 5 12.99 15.86 -26.73
C VAL A 5 12.52 14.58 -26.05
N THR A 6 11.28 14.54 -25.57
CA THR A 6 10.63 13.29 -25.23
C THR A 6 10.53 12.46 -26.52
N PRO A 7 10.96 11.19 -26.54
CA PRO A 7 10.75 10.35 -27.71
C PRO A 7 9.25 10.30 -28.00
N ASP A 8 8.88 10.40 -29.28
CA ASP A 8 7.48 10.29 -29.72
C ASP A 8 7.02 8.83 -29.57
N HIS A 9 6.69 8.47 -28.34
CA HIS A 9 6.18 7.16 -27.94
C HIS A 9 4.73 7.03 -28.42
N SER A 10 4.54 6.27 -29.48
CA SER A 10 3.22 5.74 -29.80
C SER A 10 2.98 4.55 -28.88
N LEU A 11 2.20 4.73 -27.81
CA LEU A 11 1.88 3.66 -26.86
C LEU A 11 1.42 2.39 -27.56
N ASP A 12 0.62 2.50 -28.63
CA ASP A 12 0.17 1.33 -29.39
C ASP A 12 1.32 0.57 -30.08
N ARG A 13 2.35 1.28 -30.56
CA ARG A 13 3.56 0.67 -31.13
C ARG A 13 4.37 -0.06 -30.06
N ASP A 14 4.50 0.55 -28.89
CA ASP A 14 5.30 0.02 -27.78
C ASP A 14 4.60 -1.20 -27.14
N LEU A 15 3.27 -1.15 -26.99
CA LEU A 15 2.44 -2.30 -26.63
C LEU A 15 2.59 -3.45 -27.63
N ASP A 16 2.58 -3.17 -28.94
CA ASP A 16 2.75 -4.17 -29.98
C ASP A 16 4.16 -4.80 -29.97
N ALA A 17 5.19 -4.02 -29.64
CA ALA A 17 6.55 -4.52 -29.48
C ALA A 17 6.67 -5.47 -28.29
N LEU A 18 6.19 -5.06 -27.12
CA LEU A 18 6.18 -5.88 -25.90
C LEU A 18 5.33 -7.14 -26.07
N LEU A 19 4.19 -7.04 -26.75
CA LEU A 19 3.34 -8.21 -27.02
C LEU A 19 4.07 -9.27 -27.87
N ARG A 20 4.90 -8.85 -28.84
CA ARG A 20 5.73 -9.79 -29.62
C ARG A 20 6.81 -10.43 -28.76
N GLU A 21 7.49 -9.65 -27.92
CA GLU A 21 8.51 -10.14 -26.98
C GLU A 21 7.91 -11.19 -26.02
N VAL A 22 6.79 -10.87 -25.37
CA VAL A 22 6.12 -11.77 -24.41
C VAL A 22 5.69 -13.08 -25.09
N LYS A 23 5.13 -13.01 -26.30
CA LYS A 23 4.79 -14.21 -27.08
C LYS A 23 6.01 -15.07 -27.41
N GLN A 24 7.13 -14.45 -27.78
CA GLN A 24 8.37 -15.17 -28.03
C GLN A 24 8.91 -15.84 -26.76
N ARG A 25 8.94 -15.11 -25.64
CA ARG A 25 9.41 -15.61 -24.34
C ARG A 25 8.54 -16.76 -23.83
N ARG A 26 7.22 -16.67 -23.97
CA ARG A 26 6.27 -17.74 -23.61
C ARG A 26 6.49 -19.05 -24.39
N ASN A 27 6.98 -18.95 -25.62
CA ASN A 27 7.30 -20.13 -26.44
C ASN A 27 8.71 -20.69 -26.17
N SER A 28 9.47 -20.08 -25.27
CA SER A 28 10.82 -20.55 -24.91
C SER A 28 10.77 -21.70 -23.90
N PRO A 29 11.80 -22.57 -23.86
CA PRO A 29 11.89 -23.65 -22.86
C PRO A 29 11.88 -23.17 -21.40
N SER A 30 12.35 -21.94 -21.14
CA SER A 30 12.38 -21.30 -19.82
C SER A 30 11.03 -20.75 -19.34
N ALA A 31 10.02 -20.69 -20.21
CA ALA A 31 8.71 -20.13 -19.89
C ALA A 31 7.93 -20.90 -18.80
N LYS A 32 8.28 -22.18 -18.57
CA LYS A 32 7.61 -23.03 -17.55
C LYS A 32 7.69 -22.44 -16.15
N ASP A 33 8.75 -21.67 -15.87
CA ASP A 33 8.97 -21.06 -14.57
C ASP A 33 8.47 -19.60 -14.50
N GLU A 34 7.73 -19.12 -15.50
CA GLU A 34 7.27 -17.73 -15.66
C GLU A 34 5.74 -17.66 -15.79
N ARG A 35 5.06 -18.07 -14.70
CA ARG A 35 3.59 -18.23 -14.65
C ARG A 35 2.79 -16.96 -14.95
N TYR A 36 3.41 -15.78 -14.87
CA TYR A 36 2.78 -14.49 -15.10
C TYR A 36 2.65 -14.11 -16.58
N LEU A 37 3.40 -14.76 -17.49
CA LEU A 37 3.42 -14.36 -18.91
C LEU A 37 2.05 -14.40 -19.60
N PRO A 38 1.17 -15.41 -19.39
CA PRO A 38 -0.16 -15.41 -19.98
C PRO A 38 -1.03 -14.24 -19.51
N THR A 39 -0.93 -13.88 -18.23
CA THR A 39 -1.64 -12.74 -17.63
C THR A 39 -1.12 -11.43 -18.23
N LEU A 40 0.21 -11.26 -18.29
CA LEU A 40 0.83 -10.09 -18.91
C LEU A 40 0.44 -9.95 -20.40
N GLU A 41 0.44 -11.05 -21.16
CA GLU A 41 0.01 -11.06 -22.57
C GLU A 41 -1.44 -10.58 -22.71
N THR A 42 -2.33 -11.08 -21.85
CA THR A 42 -3.75 -10.68 -21.83
C THR A 42 -3.90 -9.20 -21.56
N GLY A 43 -3.18 -8.69 -20.55
CA GLY A 43 -3.18 -7.28 -20.20
C GLY A 43 -2.69 -6.37 -21.33
N LEU A 44 -1.59 -6.74 -21.99
CA LEU A 44 -1.07 -6.00 -23.15
C LEU A 44 -2.10 -5.95 -24.29
N GLN A 45 -2.81 -7.06 -24.55
CA GLN A 45 -3.89 -7.08 -25.55
C GLN A 45 -5.04 -6.14 -25.16
N VAL A 46 -5.43 -6.10 -23.89
CA VAL A 46 -6.49 -5.22 -23.40
C VAL A 46 -6.09 -3.75 -23.50
N LEU A 47 -4.87 -3.40 -23.08
CA LEU A 47 -4.34 -2.03 -23.22
C LEU A 47 -4.25 -1.61 -24.68
N ALA A 48 -3.95 -2.54 -25.60
CA ALA A 48 -3.99 -2.32 -27.04
C ALA A 48 -5.40 -2.30 -27.65
N ARG A 49 -6.45 -2.45 -26.81
CA ARG A 49 -7.88 -2.54 -27.18
C ARG A 49 -8.21 -3.71 -28.12
N ARG A 50 -7.50 -4.82 -27.96
CA ARG A 50 -7.64 -6.06 -28.75
C ARG A 50 -7.96 -7.28 -27.90
N GLY A 51 -8.12 -7.10 -26.59
CA GLY A 51 -8.27 -8.17 -25.60
C GLY A 51 -9.72 -8.60 -25.33
N PRO A 52 -9.90 -9.66 -24.53
CA PRO A 52 -11.20 -10.17 -24.14
C PRO A 52 -11.78 -9.37 -22.96
N ASN A 53 -12.15 -8.10 -23.18
CA ASN A 53 -12.80 -7.29 -22.16
C ASN A 53 -14.28 -6.99 -22.49
N PRO A 54 -15.16 -6.92 -21.49
CA PRO A 54 -16.54 -6.47 -21.69
C PRO A 54 -16.61 -5.07 -22.29
N ASN A 55 -17.60 -4.84 -23.16
CA ASN A 55 -17.86 -3.52 -23.74
C ASN A 55 -18.77 -2.67 -22.82
N THR A 56 -18.38 -2.49 -21.57
CA THR A 56 -19.10 -1.65 -20.59
C THR A 56 -18.37 -0.34 -20.34
N GLN A 57 -19.04 0.64 -19.72
CA GLN A 57 -18.41 1.92 -19.38
C GLN A 57 -17.26 1.75 -18.39
N ALA A 58 -17.42 0.92 -17.35
CA ALA A 58 -16.39 0.67 -16.36
C ALA A 58 -15.10 0.12 -16.99
N TRP A 59 -15.21 -0.81 -17.94
CA TRP A 59 -14.04 -1.34 -18.64
C TRP A 59 -13.37 -0.33 -19.56
N ARG A 60 -14.14 0.52 -20.24
CA ARG A 60 -13.56 1.63 -21.02
C ARG A 60 -12.82 2.59 -20.12
N ASP A 61 -13.41 2.98 -18.99
CA ASP A 61 -12.80 3.89 -18.01
C ASP A 61 -11.54 3.30 -17.40
N ALA A 62 -11.53 2.01 -17.04
CA ALA A 62 -10.35 1.32 -16.54
C ALA A 62 -9.21 1.26 -17.57
N ILE A 63 -9.52 0.95 -18.84
CA ILE A 63 -8.52 0.95 -19.92
C ILE A 63 -7.97 2.36 -20.17
N ASP A 64 -8.85 3.36 -20.19
CA ASP A 64 -8.46 4.75 -20.43
C ASP A 64 -7.60 5.28 -19.28
N TYR A 65 -7.99 5.01 -18.03
CA TYR A 65 -7.19 5.33 -16.85
C TYR A 65 -5.82 4.63 -16.91
N ALA A 66 -5.80 3.32 -17.14
CA ALA A 66 -4.57 2.54 -17.23
C ALA A 66 -3.59 3.07 -18.30
N ARG A 67 -4.11 3.47 -19.47
CA ARG A 67 -3.28 4.08 -20.53
C ARG A 67 -2.77 5.46 -20.12
N ASP A 68 -3.56 6.23 -19.38
CA ASP A 68 -3.15 7.55 -18.90
C ASP A 68 -2.08 7.47 -17.80
N VAL A 69 -2.16 6.48 -16.89
CA VAL A 69 -1.09 6.16 -15.92
C VAL A 69 0.23 5.87 -16.64
N ILE A 70 0.21 5.18 -17.78
CA ILE A 70 1.44 4.89 -18.54
C ILE A 70 2.03 6.17 -19.15
N LEU A 71 1.17 7.00 -19.76
CA LEU A 71 1.57 8.13 -20.60
C LEU A 71 1.85 9.41 -19.81
N ASN A 72 1.09 9.65 -18.76
CA ASN A 72 1.09 10.88 -17.98
C ASN A 72 0.81 10.55 -16.51
N PRO A 73 1.67 9.76 -15.85
CA PRO A 73 1.45 9.39 -14.47
C PRO A 73 1.49 10.63 -13.59
N LYS A 74 0.49 10.77 -12.72
CA LYS A 74 0.40 11.89 -11.78
C LYS A 74 -0.57 11.56 -10.65
N ASP A 75 -0.17 11.92 -9.44
CA ASP A 75 -1.05 11.91 -8.28
C ASP A 75 -1.46 13.34 -7.91
N ASP A 76 -2.62 13.78 -8.40
CA ASP A 76 -3.15 15.11 -8.07
C ASP A 76 -4.70 15.13 -8.00
N SER A 77 -5.27 16.23 -7.51
CA SER A 77 -6.73 16.36 -7.41
C SER A 77 -7.44 16.36 -8.77
N SER A 78 -6.74 16.69 -9.87
CA SER A 78 -7.32 16.61 -11.21
C SER A 78 -7.55 15.15 -11.57
N ARG A 79 -6.56 14.27 -11.34
CA ARG A 79 -6.63 12.80 -11.53
C ARG A 79 -7.86 12.19 -10.83
N ALA A 80 -8.14 12.62 -9.60
CA ALA A 80 -9.30 12.15 -8.83
C ALA A 80 -10.66 12.66 -9.32
N ALA A 81 -10.70 13.78 -10.04
CA ALA A 81 -11.91 14.41 -10.56
C ALA A 81 -12.19 14.08 -12.04
N GLU A 82 -11.30 13.34 -12.68
CA GLU A 82 -11.41 12.97 -14.09
C GLU A 82 -12.59 12.04 -14.38
N THR A 83 -12.89 11.88 -15.67
CA THR A 83 -14.16 11.26 -16.10
C THR A 83 -14.36 9.81 -15.64
N TRP A 84 -13.29 9.09 -15.33
CA TRP A 84 -13.36 7.72 -14.80
C TRP A 84 -13.96 7.64 -13.39
N ALA A 85 -13.97 8.72 -12.58
CA ALA A 85 -14.51 8.69 -11.22
C ALA A 85 -15.97 8.20 -11.13
N ARG A 86 -16.73 8.32 -12.23
CA ARG A 86 -18.10 7.75 -12.34
C ARG A 86 -18.13 6.21 -12.19
N SER A 87 -17.02 5.55 -12.50
CA SER A 87 -16.84 4.09 -12.49
C SER A 87 -16.12 3.61 -11.23
N CYS A 88 -15.94 4.43 -10.20
CA CYS A 88 -15.48 3.96 -8.90
C CYS A 88 -16.47 2.96 -8.29
N SER A 89 -15.94 2.06 -7.47
CA SER A 89 -16.71 1.02 -6.79
C SER A 89 -17.65 1.60 -5.74
N ASP A 90 -18.68 0.84 -5.38
CA ASP A 90 -19.57 1.21 -4.27
C ASP A 90 -18.81 1.28 -2.94
N LEU A 91 -17.75 0.50 -2.78
CA LEU A 91 -16.87 0.55 -1.61
C LEU A 91 -16.13 1.89 -1.51
N ALA A 92 -15.53 2.36 -2.61
CA ALA A 92 -14.86 3.65 -2.63
C ALA A 92 -15.84 4.79 -2.36
N ARG A 93 -17.05 4.72 -2.91
CA ARG A 93 -18.12 5.70 -2.64
C ARG A 93 -18.56 5.69 -1.17
N GLU A 94 -18.71 4.51 -0.59
CA GLU A 94 -19.04 4.34 0.83
C GLU A 94 -17.96 4.98 1.72
N LEU A 95 -16.68 4.68 1.47
CA LEU A 95 -15.56 5.31 2.18
C LEU A 95 -15.53 6.83 2.01
N MET A 96 -15.72 7.33 0.78
CA MET A 96 -15.79 8.77 0.49
C MET A 96 -16.96 9.48 1.17
N SER A 97 -18.01 8.77 1.57
CA SER A 97 -19.14 9.35 2.31
C SER A 97 -18.81 9.65 3.78
N ARG A 98 -17.75 9.04 4.33
CA ARG A 98 -17.38 9.11 5.76
C ARG A 98 -16.44 10.26 6.11
N TYR A 99 -15.84 10.92 5.12
CA TYR A 99 -14.91 12.01 5.34
C TYR A 99 -15.16 13.15 4.37
N GLY A 100 -14.66 14.34 4.72
CA GLY A 100 -14.75 15.52 3.87
C GLY A 100 -13.54 16.45 4.02
N PRO A 101 -13.61 17.65 3.45
CA PRO A 101 -12.52 18.62 3.46
C PRO A 101 -12.00 18.98 4.87
N SER A 102 -12.85 18.91 5.88
CA SER A 102 -12.48 19.20 7.28
C SER A 102 -11.56 18.14 7.90
N THR A 103 -11.62 16.89 7.46
CA THR A 103 -10.70 15.81 7.85
C THR A 103 -9.31 16.06 7.27
N ILE A 104 -9.25 16.41 5.98
CA ILE A 104 -8.00 16.74 5.28
C ILE A 104 -7.38 18.01 5.88
N GLN A 105 -8.21 19.01 6.22
CA GLN A 105 -7.72 20.22 6.88
C GLN A 105 -7.13 19.92 8.26
N ALA A 106 -7.74 19.01 9.04
CA ALA A 106 -7.16 18.57 10.30
C ALA A 106 -5.77 17.94 10.08
N ALA A 107 -5.60 17.14 9.05
CA ALA A 107 -4.30 16.58 8.67
C ALA A 107 -3.24 17.66 8.37
N LYS A 108 -3.60 18.67 7.57
CA LYS A 108 -2.73 19.80 7.25
C LYS A 108 -2.35 20.61 8.49
N ASP A 109 -3.34 20.89 9.35
CA ASP A 109 -3.12 21.61 10.60
C ASP A 109 -2.24 20.81 11.56
N GLY A 110 -2.48 19.50 11.66
CA GLY A 110 -1.71 18.58 12.48
C GLY A 110 -0.25 18.52 12.06
N SER A 111 0.02 18.38 10.75
CA SER A 111 1.39 18.31 10.20
C SER A 111 2.20 19.54 10.56
N ARG A 112 1.62 20.73 10.31
CA ARG A 112 2.24 22.02 10.69
C ARG A 112 2.46 22.13 12.20
N ARG A 113 1.44 21.83 13.01
CA ARG A 113 1.49 22.00 14.46
C ARG A 113 2.47 21.05 15.14
N ILE A 114 2.60 19.80 14.69
CA ILE A 114 3.59 18.86 15.26
C ILE A 114 5.00 19.46 15.14
N ILE A 115 5.37 19.93 13.94
CA ILE A 115 6.69 20.50 13.67
C ILE A 115 6.89 21.81 14.44
N ASP A 116 5.91 22.72 14.41
CA ASP A 116 5.99 24.03 15.07
C ASP A 116 6.07 23.90 16.60
N GLU A 117 5.17 23.11 17.20
CA GLU A 117 4.98 23.01 18.65
C GLU A 117 6.04 22.14 19.34
N ASN A 118 6.54 21.09 18.65
CA ASN A 118 7.40 20.08 19.28
C ASN A 118 8.83 20.07 18.73
N PHE A 119 9.05 20.57 17.51
CA PHE A 119 10.36 20.52 16.84
C PHE A 119 10.88 21.90 16.42
N GLY A 120 10.25 22.98 16.90
CA GLY A 120 10.71 24.36 16.68
C GLY A 120 10.71 24.78 15.21
N GLY A 121 9.78 24.25 14.42
CA GLY A 121 9.63 24.60 13.01
C GLY A 121 10.58 23.85 12.05
N ASP A 122 11.36 22.88 12.52
CA ASP A 122 12.30 22.11 11.68
C ASP A 122 12.05 20.60 11.77
N GLY A 123 11.41 20.05 10.74
CA GLY A 123 11.09 18.62 10.62
C GLY A 123 12.32 17.70 10.66
N ARG A 124 13.51 18.19 10.28
CA ARG A 124 14.77 17.42 10.33
C ARG A 124 15.22 17.10 11.76
N ARG A 125 14.61 17.75 12.77
CA ARG A 125 14.85 17.45 14.18
C ARG A 125 14.06 16.23 14.68
N ILE A 126 13.13 15.72 13.88
CA ILE A 126 12.42 14.48 14.18
C ILE A 126 13.35 13.30 13.88
N PRO A 127 13.61 12.40 14.84
CA PRO A 127 14.28 11.14 14.55
C PRO A 127 13.44 10.31 13.58
N HIS A 128 13.92 10.10 12.36
CA HIS A 128 13.23 9.37 11.30
C HIS A 128 14.21 8.66 10.37
N VAL A 129 13.71 7.63 9.67
CA VAL A 129 14.40 6.98 8.55
C VAL A 129 14.23 7.83 7.29
N GLU A 130 15.32 8.12 6.58
CA GLU A 130 15.24 8.76 5.26
C GLU A 130 14.91 7.69 4.21
N LYS A 131 13.65 7.70 3.74
CA LYS A 131 13.09 6.64 2.88
C LYS A 131 13.88 6.46 1.57
N LYS A 132 14.42 7.53 0.97
CA LYS A 132 15.23 7.45 -0.25
C LYS A 132 16.55 6.74 -0.01
N ALA A 133 17.28 7.13 1.02
CA ALA A 133 18.56 6.56 1.37
C ALA A 133 18.38 5.11 1.79
N ALA A 134 17.38 4.79 2.62
CA ALA A 134 17.03 3.42 2.95
C ALA A 134 16.76 2.59 1.68
N PHE A 135 15.93 3.10 0.77
CA PHE A 135 15.63 2.42 -0.48
C PHE A 135 16.87 2.21 -1.34
N LEU A 136 17.64 3.27 -1.62
CA LEU A 136 18.85 3.22 -2.46
C LEU A 136 19.94 2.31 -1.88
N ARG A 137 20.02 2.17 -0.55
CA ARG A 137 20.91 1.21 0.13
C ARG A 137 20.48 -0.25 -0.11
N ASN A 138 19.17 -0.52 -0.17
CA ASN A 138 18.64 -1.87 0.00
C ASN A 138 17.97 -2.47 -1.24
N TYR A 139 17.45 -1.68 -2.19
CA TYR A 139 16.55 -2.16 -3.24
C TYR A 139 17.18 -3.24 -4.15
N LYS A 140 18.49 -3.15 -4.43
CA LYS A 140 19.22 -4.18 -5.21
C LYS A 140 19.37 -5.51 -4.49
N SER A 141 19.21 -5.52 -3.18
CA SER A 141 19.22 -6.73 -2.34
C SER A 141 17.82 -7.28 -2.11
N GLN A 142 16.78 -6.66 -2.69
CA GLN A 142 15.42 -7.14 -2.59
C GLN A 142 15.24 -8.42 -3.42
N MET A 143 14.39 -9.33 -2.95
CA MET A 143 14.12 -10.61 -3.60
C MET A 143 12.83 -10.53 -4.41
N VAL A 144 12.92 -9.85 -5.54
CA VAL A 144 11.76 -9.52 -6.36
C VAL A 144 11.24 -10.76 -7.12
N PRO A 145 9.92 -11.02 -7.17
CA PRO A 145 9.31 -12.09 -7.97
C PRO A 145 9.49 -11.86 -9.47
N LYS A 146 9.46 -12.94 -10.25
CA LYS A 146 9.75 -12.87 -11.70
C LYS A 146 8.78 -11.97 -12.50
N ALA A 147 7.58 -11.76 -11.97
CA ALA A 147 6.58 -10.89 -12.58
C ALA A 147 6.96 -9.40 -12.57
N HIS A 148 7.86 -9.00 -11.68
CA HIS A 148 8.32 -7.62 -11.49
C HIS A 148 9.71 -7.48 -12.11
N TYR A 149 9.73 -7.43 -13.44
CA TYR A 149 10.95 -7.35 -14.24
C TYR A 149 11.13 -5.94 -14.84
N PRO A 150 12.36 -5.39 -14.86
CA PRO A 150 13.58 -5.99 -14.32
C PRO A 150 13.68 -5.84 -12.79
N GLU A 151 14.34 -6.79 -12.14
CA GLU A 151 14.39 -6.92 -10.67
C GLU A 151 15.17 -5.79 -9.97
N ASP A 152 15.95 -5.02 -10.73
CA ASP A 152 16.74 -3.88 -10.27
C ASP A 152 16.16 -2.51 -10.71
N ASN A 153 14.89 -2.49 -11.15
CA ASN A 153 14.20 -1.23 -11.42
C ASN A 153 13.43 -0.72 -10.19
N ILE A 154 13.49 0.60 -9.96
CA ILE A 154 12.88 1.26 -8.79
C ILE A 154 11.37 1.01 -8.75
N LEU A 155 10.67 1.28 -9.85
CA LEU A 155 9.22 1.09 -9.93
C LEU A 155 8.83 -0.38 -9.78
N ALA A 156 9.58 -1.31 -10.40
CA ALA A 156 9.29 -2.75 -10.28
C ALA A 156 9.40 -3.23 -8.82
N VAL A 157 10.46 -2.81 -8.12
CA VAL A 157 10.67 -3.12 -6.69
C VAL A 157 9.57 -2.49 -5.84
N ALA A 158 9.22 -1.22 -6.09
CA ALA A 158 8.17 -0.52 -5.35
C ALA A 158 6.79 -1.20 -5.49
N CYS A 159 6.40 -1.55 -6.73
CA CYS A 159 5.19 -2.30 -7.00
C CYS A 159 5.16 -3.63 -6.25
N TYR A 160 6.30 -4.34 -6.19
CA TYR A 160 6.41 -5.58 -5.45
C TYR A 160 6.25 -5.37 -3.94
N GLU A 161 7.05 -4.48 -3.34
CA GLU A 161 7.14 -4.31 -1.89
C GLU A 161 5.87 -3.71 -1.29
N VAL A 162 5.46 -2.55 -1.81
CA VAL A 162 4.37 -1.75 -1.24
C VAL A 162 3.01 -2.26 -1.71
N GLY A 163 2.98 -2.79 -2.93
CA GLY A 163 1.80 -3.36 -3.51
C GLY A 163 1.67 -4.85 -3.22
N PHE A 164 2.47 -5.68 -3.87
CA PHE A 164 2.15 -7.10 -3.93
C PHE A 164 2.16 -7.80 -2.56
N ILE A 165 3.19 -7.57 -1.74
CA ILE A 165 3.34 -8.26 -0.45
C ILE A 165 2.15 -7.95 0.48
N SER A 166 1.87 -6.67 0.75
CA SER A 166 0.78 -6.25 1.66
C SER A 166 -0.58 -6.73 1.15
N CYS A 167 -0.85 -6.53 -0.13
CA CYS A 167 -2.16 -6.73 -0.74
C CYS A 167 -2.47 -8.20 -0.96
N GLY A 168 -1.46 -8.97 -1.38
CA GLY A 168 -1.57 -10.41 -1.51
C GLY A 168 -1.86 -11.07 -0.17
N LEU A 169 -1.15 -10.67 0.90
CA LEU A 169 -1.37 -11.20 2.24
C LEU A 169 -2.73 -10.79 2.81
N ALA A 170 -3.18 -9.54 2.61
CA ALA A 170 -4.51 -9.11 3.04
C ALA A 170 -5.63 -9.94 2.37
N MET A 171 -5.53 -10.20 1.06
CA MET A 171 -6.54 -10.95 0.30
C MET A 171 -6.60 -12.44 0.63
N MET A 172 -5.61 -12.98 1.35
CA MET A 172 -5.67 -14.36 1.86
C MET A 172 -6.74 -14.56 2.94
N ALA A 173 -7.30 -13.48 3.49
CA ALA A 173 -8.44 -13.54 4.40
C ALA A 173 -9.68 -14.20 3.77
N TRP A 174 -9.84 -14.09 2.44
CA TRP A 174 -11.05 -14.52 1.74
C TRP A 174 -10.80 -15.41 0.53
N THR A 175 -9.57 -15.42 0.00
CA THR A 175 -9.26 -16.11 -1.25
C THR A 175 -8.10 -17.08 -1.10
N PRO A 176 -8.07 -18.18 -1.89
CA PRO A 176 -6.91 -19.06 -1.93
C PRO A 176 -5.64 -18.30 -2.30
N THR A 177 -4.50 -18.72 -1.74
CA THR A 177 -3.18 -18.08 -1.89
C THR A 177 -2.83 -17.68 -3.32
N GLY A 178 -3.11 -18.55 -4.30
CA GLY A 178 -2.84 -18.25 -5.70
C GLY A 178 -3.68 -17.11 -6.28
N LEU A 179 -4.96 -16.99 -5.89
CA LEU A 179 -5.81 -15.89 -6.31
C LEU A 179 -5.43 -14.59 -5.57
N ALA A 180 -5.20 -14.67 -4.25
CA ALA A 180 -4.76 -13.55 -3.43
C ALA A 180 -3.47 -12.90 -3.98
N SER A 181 -2.49 -13.73 -4.34
CA SER A 181 -1.20 -13.28 -4.90
C SER A 181 -1.34 -12.56 -6.24
N ARG A 182 -2.31 -12.97 -7.07
CA ARG A 182 -2.58 -12.31 -8.36
C ARG A 182 -3.39 -11.03 -8.18
N LEU A 183 -4.40 -11.03 -7.31
CA LEU A 183 -5.22 -9.86 -6.99
C LEU A 183 -4.38 -8.64 -6.60
N ALA A 184 -3.23 -8.88 -5.98
CA ALA A 184 -2.28 -7.85 -5.61
C ALA A 184 -1.80 -7.00 -6.82
N ALA A 185 -1.84 -7.53 -8.06
CA ALA A 185 -1.49 -6.77 -9.26
C ALA A 185 -2.42 -5.59 -9.56
N LEU A 186 -3.65 -5.59 -9.01
CA LEU A 186 -4.62 -4.52 -9.23
C LEU A 186 -4.19 -3.18 -8.62
N ASN A 187 -3.14 -3.12 -7.79
CA ASN A 187 -2.63 -1.88 -7.22
C ASN A 187 -1.55 -1.19 -8.06
N SER A 188 -1.07 -1.88 -9.10
CA SER A 188 0.05 -1.41 -9.90
C SER A 188 -0.24 -0.04 -10.52
N PHE A 189 -1.51 0.26 -10.79
CA PHE A 189 -1.97 1.54 -11.35
C PHE A 189 -1.71 2.70 -10.38
N ALA A 190 -2.19 2.59 -9.14
CA ALA A 190 -2.00 3.62 -8.13
C ALA A 190 -0.53 3.81 -7.78
N LEU A 191 0.25 2.72 -7.67
CA LEU A 191 1.68 2.82 -7.40
C LEU A 191 2.45 3.48 -8.56
N CYS A 192 2.07 3.21 -9.81
CA CYS A 192 2.67 3.88 -10.97
C CYS A 192 2.37 5.39 -11.00
N ASP A 193 1.19 5.81 -10.54
CA ASP A 193 0.81 7.22 -10.42
C ASP A 193 1.50 7.91 -9.22
N ASP A 194 1.51 7.27 -8.06
CA ASP A 194 2.11 7.78 -6.82
C ASP A 194 3.64 7.94 -6.93
N TYR A 195 4.32 6.92 -7.49
CA TYR A 195 5.78 6.92 -7.61
C TYR A 195 6.28 7.71 -8.84
N ALA A 196 5.37 8.35 -9.59
CA ALA A 196 5.70 9.06 -10.82
C ALA A 196 6.81 10.09 -10.61
N GLY A 197 6.77 10.85 -9.51
CA GLY A 197 7.68 11.95 -9.22
C GLY A 197 9.17 11.58 -9.18
N PHE A 198 9.52 10.30 -9.06
CA PHE A 198 10.90 9.82 -9.14
C PHE A 198 11.11 8.59 -10.02
N THR A 199 10.07 8.14 -10.74
CA THR A 199 10.12 7.03 -11.70
C THR A 199 9.64 7.44 -13.10
N GLU A 200 9.64 8.75 -13.43
CA GLU A 200 9.20 9.28 -14.73
C GLU A 200 9.83 8.53 -15.93
N ASN A 201 11.09 8.11 -15.80
CA ASN A 201 11.84 7.41 -16.84
C ASN A 201 11.53 5.90 -16.94
N ASP A 202 10.80 5.31 -16.00
CA ASP A 202 10.49 3.87 -15.94
C ASP A 202 9.29 3.49 -16.84
N TYR A 203 9.22 4.08 -18.04
CA TYR A 203 8.08 3.97 -18.96
C TYR A 203 7.72 2.53 -19.34
N GLU A 204 8.70 1.72 -19.73
CA GLU A 204 8.45 0.32 -20.10
C GLU A 204 7.97 -0.52 -18.89
N VAL A 205 8.53 -0.25 -17.71
CA VAL A 205 8.14 -0.95 -16.47
C VAL A 205 6.71 -0.57 -16.09
N ARG A 206 6.31 0.70 -16.21
CA ARG A 206 4.90 1.11 -16.09
C ARG A 206 4.00 0.30 -17.01
N ILE A 207 4.35 0.17 -18.30
CA ILE A 207 3.55 -0.65 -19.23
C ILE A 207 3.39 -2.08 -18.70
N ARG A 208 4.49 -2.72 -18.25
CA ARG A 208 4.46 -4.10 -17.75
C ARG A 208 3.61 -4.24 -16.50
N MET A 209 3.74 -3.33 -15.53
CA MET A 209 3.00 -3.39 -14.25
C MET A 209 1.50 -3.13 -14.47
N THR A 210 1.16 -2.08 -15.22
CA THR A 210 -0.21 -1.79 -15.62
C THR A 210 -0.83 -2.93 -16.42
N ALA A 211 -0.09 -3.51 -17.38
CA ALA A 211 -0.56 -4.65 -18.16
C ALA A 211 -0.81 -5.88 -17.26
N LEU A 212 0.09 -6.19 -16.33
CA LEU A 212 -0.12 -7.31 -15.41
C LEU A 212 -1.42 -7.14 -14.60
N GLY A 213 -1.68 -5.95 -14.06
CA GLY A 213 -2.94 -5.63 -13.39
C GLY A 213 -4.17 -5.78 -14.29
N MET A 214 -4.10 -5.30 -15.54
CA MET A 214 -5.19 -5.43 -16.51
C MET A 214 -5.46 -6.91 -16.88
N GLY A 215 -4.41 -7.71 -16.99
CA GLY A 215 -4.53 -9.15 -17.22
C GLY A 215 -5.27 -9.85 -16.09
N VAL A 216 -4.88 -9.55 -14.84
CA VAL A 216 -5.55 -10.07 -13.64
C VAL A 216 -7.00 -9.62 -13.59
N ALA A 217 -7.30 -8.36 -13.90
CA ALA A 217 -8.67 -7.86 -13.95
C ALA A 217 -9.55 -8.68 -14.90
N VAL A 218 -9.02 -9.05 -16.07
CA VAL A 218 -9.75 -9.91 -17.03
C VAL A 218 -9.96 -11.31 -16.49
N GLU A 219 -8.96 -11.91 -15.84
CA GLU A 219 -9.07 -13.25 -15.25
C GLU A 219 -10.16 -13.31 -14.16
N ILE A 220 -10.36 -12.22 -13.42
CA ILE A 220 -11.26 -12.15 -12.26
C ILE A 220 -12.66 -11.65 -12.64
N GLY A 221 -12.76 -10.72 -13.60
CA GLY A 221 -14.03 -10.25 -14.13
C GLY A 221 -14.54 -8.94 -13.52
N GLY A 222 -15.86 -8.72 -13.65
CA GLY A 222 -16.49 -7.40 -13.78
C GLY A 222 -16.17 -6.32 -12.74
N TRP A 223 -16.06 -6.66 -11.46
CA TRP A 223 -15.82 -5.66 -10.40
C TRP A 223 -14.40 -5.08 -10.43
N SER A 224 -13.44 -5.83 -10.98
CA SER A 224 -12.03 -5.42 -11.00
C SER A 224 -11.79 -4.14 -11.81
N ALA A 225 -12.62 -3.87 -12.82
CA ALA A 225 -12.56 -2.61 -13.56
C ALA A 225 -12.88 -1.42 -12.66
N ASN A 226 -13.85 -1.55 -11.75
CA ASN A 226 -14.15 -0.50 -10.77
C ASN A 226 -13.00 -0.35 -9.76
N ALA A 227 -12.44 -1.46 -9.28
CA ALA A 227 -11.32 -1.45 -8.35
C ALA A 227 -10.04 -0.81 -8.94
N ILE A 228 -9.78 -0.99 -10.24
CA ILE A 228 -8.71 -0.27 -10.95
C ILE A 228 -8.99 1.24 -10.93
N VAL A 229 -10.21 1.63 -11.25
CA VAL A 229 -10.61 3.04 -11.29
C VAL A 229 -10.57 3.70 -9.90
N ASP A 230 -10.81 2.94 -8.83
CA ASP A 230 -10.63 3.44 -7.46
C ASP A 230 -9.21 3.96 -7.21
N GLY A 231 -8.21 3.42 -7.92
CA GLY A 231 -6.85 3.91 -7.84
C GLY A 231 -6.61 5.28 -8.45
N SER A 232 -7.61 5.93 -9.03
CA SER A 232 -7.53 7.35 -9.40
C SER A 232 -7.85 8.30 -8.25
N LEU A 233 -8.33 7.79 -7.11
CA LEU A 233 -8.93 8.59 -6.03
C LEU A 233 -7.94 9.06 -4.94
N LEU A 234 -6.63 8.91 -5.12
CA LEU A 234 -5.61 9.22 -4.09
C LEU A 234 -5.83 10.62 -3.47
N GLN A 235 -6.16 11.62 -4.28
CA GLN A 235 -6.39 13.01 -3.83
C GLN A 235 -7.88 13.40 -3.73
N ALA A 236 -8.79 12.43 -3.57
CA ALA A 236 -10.23 12.68 -3.49
C ALA A 236 -10.66 13.33 -2.16
N GLN A 237 -11.50 14.37 -2.23
CA GLN A 237 -11.88 15.19 -1.06
C GLN A 237 -12.97 14.59 -0.15
N GLY A 238 -13.68 13.54 -0.59
CA GLY A 238 -14.82 12.99 0.13
C GLY A 238 -16.06 13.91 0.12
N THR A 239 -17.18 13.39 0.63
CA THR A 239 -18.49 14.08 0.68
C THR A 239 -19.10 14.14 2.08
N GLY A 240 -18.47 13.46 3.04
CA GLY A 240 -18.85 13.46 4.45
C GLY A 240 -18.60 14.80 5.13
N ARG A 241 -19.11 14.92 6.36
CA ARG A 241 -18.97 16.13 7.20
C ARG A 241 -18.34 15.85 8.56
N ASP A 242 -18.22 14.57 8.92
CA ASP A 242 -17.76 14.14 10.22
C ASP A 242 -16.27 14.44 10.40
N ARG A 243 -15.90 14.76 11.64
CA ARG A 243 -14.51 15.00 12.07
C ARG A 243 -14.20 14.05 13.21
N SER A 244 -13.91 12.80 12.86
CA SER A 244 -13.66 11.72 13.80
C SER A 244 -12.45 10.88 13.39
N VAL A 245 -11.95 10.05 14.30
CA VAL A 245 -10.90 9.07 13.97
C VAL A 245 -11.35 8.15 12.84
N ASP A 246 -12.62 7.74 12.82
CA ASP A 246 -13.17 6.93 11.73
C ASP A 246 -13.15 7.66 10.38
N SER A 247 -13.47 8.96 10.36
CA SER A 247 -13.35 9.77 9.14
C SER A 247 -11.91 9.84 8.63
N VAL A 248 -10.92 9.88 9.53
CA VAL A 248 -9.50 9.86 9.18
C VAL A 248 -9.12 8.50 8.59
N MET A 249 -9.55 7.40 9.21
CA MET A 249 -9.31 6.04 8.69
C MET A 249 -9.91 5.87 7.28
N ALA A 250 -11.14 6.35 7.06
CA ALA A 250 -11.81 6.27 5.76
C ALA A 250 -11.13 7.16 4.70
N TRP A 251 -10.73 8.38 5.05
CA TRP A 251 -9.94 9.24 4.17
C TRP A 251 -8.65 8.53 3.75
N ARG A 252 -7.90 8.03 4.73
CA ARG A 252 -6.63 7.33 4.47
C ARG A 252 -6.81 6.12 3.58
N ALA A 253 -7.87 5.32 3.79
CA ALA A 253 -8.20 4.18 2.94
C ALA A 253 -8.37 4.56 1.45
N VAL A 254 -9.05 5.68 1.16
CA VAL A 254 -9.23 6.20 -0.20
C VAL A 254 -7.92 6.77 -0.73
N SER A 255 -7.26 7.63 0.04
CA SER A 255 -6.02 8.28 -0.41
C SER A 255 -4.85 7.31 -0.59
N GLY A 256 -4.88 6.16 0.08
CA GLY A 256 -3.91 5.08 -0.12
C GLY A 256 -4.29 4.06 -1.18
N CYS A 257 -5.38 4.25 -1.93
CA CYS A 257 -5.89 3.30 -2.92
C CYS A 257 -6.04 1.86 -2.36
N THR A 258 -6.68 1.72 -1.20
CA THR A 258 -6.79 0.40 -0.55
C THR A 258 -8.13 -0.31 -0.76
N ALA A 259 -9.04 0.33 -1.50
CA ALA A 259 -10.36 -0.21 -1.83
C ALA A 259 -10.34 -1.64 -2.44
N PRO A 260 -9.38 -2.04 -3.29
CA PRO A 260 -9.36 -3.40 -3.84
C PRO A 260 -9.21 -4.53 -2.79
N TYR A 261 -8.77 -4.22 -1.56
CA TYR A 261 -8.38 -5.23 -0.57
C TYR A 261 -9.52 -5.57 0.38
N CYS A 262 -10.60 -6.15 -0.14
CA CYS A 262 -11.72 -6.52 0.71
C CYS A 262 -12.48 -7.75 0.23
N GLY A 263 -13.12 -8.43 1.19
CA GLY A 263 -14.00 -9.56 0.94
C GLY A 263 -15.17 -9.20 0.02
N TYR A 264 -15.77 -8.02 0.20
CA TYR A 264 -16.98 -7.62 -0.52
C TYR A 264 -16.81 -7.70 -2.04
N LEU A 265 -15.66 -7.25 -2.54
CA LEU A 265 -15.35 -7.27 -3.97
C LEU A 265 -15.17 -8.69 -4.52
N VAL A 266 -14.70 -9.64 -3.70
CA VAL A 266 -14.61 -11.05 -4.08
C VAL A 266 -15.87 -11.86 -3.73
N GLY A 267 -16.96 -11.19 -3.36
CA GLY A 267 -18.25 -11.82 -3.06
C GLY A 267 -18.39 -12.35 -1.63
N GLU A 268 -17.51 -11.94 -0.73
CA GLU A 268 -17.46 -12.39 0.66
C GLU A 268 -17.83 -11.25 1.62
N GLY A 269 -18.87 -11.43 2.42
CA GLY A 269 -19.30 -10.43 3.41
C GLY A 269 -20.09 -9.25 2.84
N THR A 270 -20.38 -8.29 3.71
CA THR A 270 -21.19 -7.10 3.42
C THR A 270 -20.35 -5.92 2.93
N LEU A 271 -21.00 -4.90 2.36
CA LEU A 271 -20.32 -3.65 1.99
C LEU A 271 -19.61 -3.00 3.19
N GLU A 272 -20.26 -2.98 4.37
CA GLU A 272 -19.67 -2.43 5.59
C GLU A 272 -18.41 -3.19 6.01
N GLU A 273 -18.48 -4.53 6.09
CA GLU A 273 -17.32 -5.37 6.40
C GLU A 273 -16.20 -5.17 5.36
N GLY A 274 -16.57 -4.94 4.09
CA GLY A 274 -15.63 -4.63 3.02
C GLY A 274 -14.80 -3.38 3.28
N THR A 275 -15.27 -2.43 4.10
CA THR A 275 -14.52 -1.20 4.41
C THR A 275 -13.42 -1.39 5.46
N VAL A 276 -13.35 -2.56 6.12
CA VAL A 276 -12.43 -2.80 7.25
C VAL A 276 -10.99 -2.86 6.79
N SER A 277 -10.64 -3.80 5.93
CA SER A 277 -9.25 -4.01 5.49
C SER A 277 -8.62 -2.80 4.80
N PRO A 278 -9.33 -2.06 3.92
CA PRO A 278 -8.82 -0.80 3.38
C PRO A 278 -8.37 0.19 4.47
N ARG A 279 -9.23 0.42 5.49
CA ARG A 279 -8.93 1.28 6.63
C ARG A 279 -7.77 0.75 7.47
N VAL A 280 -7.77 -0.54 7.77
CA VAL A 280 -6.72 -1.19 8.57
C VAL A 280 -5.36 -1.10 7.89
N MET A 281 -5.30 -1.30 6.57
CA MET A 281 -4.06 -1.25 5.81
C MET A 281 -3.36 0.11 5.98
N MET A 282 -4.12 1.18 5.81
CA MET A 282 -3.57 2.53 5.93
C MET A 282 -3.30 2.95 7.36
N VAL A 283 -4.08 2.48 8.34
CA VAL A 283 -3.75 2.75 9.74
C VAL A 283 -2.40 2.15 10.11
N ILE A 284 -2.13 0.89 9.71
CA ILE A 284 -0.84 0.28 9.99
C ILE A 284 0.29 0.99 9.25
N HIS A 285 0.09 1.32 7.96
CA HIS A 285 1.06 2.14 7.21
C HIS A 285 1.40 3.41 7.99
N ASP A 286 0.38 4.19 8.34
CA ASP A 286 0.54 5.49 8.97
C ASP A 286 1.16 5.40 10.38
N LEU A 287 0.86 4.34 11.15
CA LEU A 287 1.47 4.10 12.46
C LEU A 287 2.99 3.84 12.32
N TYR A 288 3.43 3.06 11.33
CA TYR A 288 4.86 2.78 11.16
C TYR A 288 5.63 3.96 10.54
N ASP A 289 4.98 4.73 9.66
CA ASP A 289 5.61 5.80 8.89
C ASP A 289 5.51 7.19 9.55
N CYS A 290 4.74 7.33 10.63
CA CYS A 290 4.39 8.62 11.25
C CYS A 290 5.58 9.57 11.43
N ARG A 291 6.73 9.07 11.90
CA ARG A 291 7.95 9.86 12.06
C ARG A 291 8.49 10.41 10.74
N ALA A 292 8.59 9.56 9.72
CA ALA A 292 9.10 9.96 8.41
C ALA A 292 8.15 10.94 7.73
N ASP A 293 6.84 10.67 7.78
CA ASP A 293 5.82 11.54 7.20
C ASP A 293 5.78 12.91 7.91
N ALA A 294 5.89 12.94 9.24
CA ALA A 294 5.98 14.18 9.99
C ALA A 294 7.27 14.96 9.72
N ALA A 295 8.42 14.28 9.62
CA ALA A 295 9.70 14.90 9.27
C ALA A 295 9.67 15.55 7.89
N ALA A 296 8.99 14.93 6.94
CA ALA A 296 8.75 15.43 5.59
C ALA A 296 7.74 16.59 5.52
N GLY A 297 6.97 16.85 6.60
CA GLY A 297 5.82 17.75 6.54
C GLY A 297 4.69 17.20 5.66
N ASN A 298 4.63 15.89 5.49
CA ASN A 298 3.49 15.24 4.85
C ASN A 298 2.27 15.35 5.76
N HIS A 299 1.13 15.66 5.17
CA HIS A 299 -0.13 15.66 5.91
C HIS A 299 -0.89 14.35 5.72
N GLU A 300 -0.55 13.53 4.73
CA GLU A 300 -1.22 12.28 4.38
C GLU A 300 -0.85 11.13 5.33
N ASN A 301 -1.11 11.33 6.63
CA ASN A 301 -0.89 10.35 7.68
C ASN A 301 -1.99 10.48 8.74
N GLY A 302 -2.61 9.36 9.11
CA GLY A 302 -3.72 9.31 10.04
C GLY A 302 -3.38 9.75 11.46
N VAL A 303 -2.18 9.45 11.97
CA VAL A 303 -1.76 9.92 13.31
C VAL A 303 -1.66 11.45 13.33
N ILE A 304 -1.08 12.02 12.27
CA ILE A 304 -0.96 13.47 12.09
C ILE A 304 -2.34 14.13 12.03
N ALA A 305 -3.28 13.54 11.30
CA ALA A 305 -4.65 14.02 11.23
C ALA A 305 -5.39 13.94 12.57
N VAL A 306 -5.22 12.85 13.32
CA VAL A 306 -5.78 12.69 14.67
C VAL A 306 -5.23 13.75 15.63
N TYR A 307 -3.94 14.09 15.54
CA TYR A 307 -3.37 15.23 16.28
C TYR A 307 -4.04 16.56 15.90
N GLY A 308 -4.30 16.76 14.61
CA GLY A 308 -5.05 17.91 14.09
C GLY A 308 -6.51 17.98 14.54
N LEU A 309 -7.12 16.85 14.91
CA LEU A 309 -8.44 16.81 15.57
C LEU A 309 -8.38 17.29 17.03
N GLY A 310 -7.17 17.41 17.62
CA GLY A 310 -6.96 17.85 18.99
C GLY A 310 -6.82 16.73 20.01
N GLU A 311 -6.59 15.49 19.57
CA GLU A 311 -6.38 14.35 20.46
C GLU A 311 -5.02 14.46 21.19
N PRO A 312 -4.96 14.33 22.53
CA PRO A 312 -3.72 14.49 23.29
C PRO A 312 -2.67 13.41 23.01
N ASP A 313 -3.11 12.18 22.75
CA ASP A 313 -2.24 11.04 22.44
C ASP A 313 -2.68 10.43 21.10
N PRO A 314 -2.38 11.10 19.98
CA PRO A 314 -2.94 10.76 18.68
C PRO A 314 -2.54 9.37 18.21
N PHE A 315 -1.31 8.94 18.51
CA PHE A 315 -0.80 7.64 18.11
C PHE A 315 -1.54 6.51 18.85
N HIS A 316 -1.68 6.62 20.18
CA HIS A 316 -2.45 5.65 20.96
C HIS A 316 -3.94 5.63 20.54
N THR A 317 -4.57 6.81 20.39
CA THR A 317 -5.97 6.91 19.97
C THR A 317 -6.20 6.23 18.61
N TYR A 318 -5.27 6.39 17.66
CA TYR A 318 -5.37 5.77 16.34
C TYR A 318 -5.16 4.24 16.39
N LEU A 319 -4.16 3.78 17.15
CA LEU A 319 -3.91 2.35 17.40
C LEU A 319 -5.11 1.68 18.09
N GLU A 320 -5.69 2.30 19.12
CA GLU A 320 -6.84 1.73 19.83
C GLU A 320 -8.07 1.65 18.92
N ALA A 321 -8.32 2.68 18.09
CA ALA A 321 -9.41 2.66 17.11
C ALA A 321 -9.27 1.52 16.10
N LEU A 322 -8.05 1.29 15.59
CA LEU A 322 -7.74 0.12 14.77
C LEU A 322 -8.06 -1.19 15.49
N LEU A 323 -7.63 -1.35 16.74
CA LEU A 323 -7.81 -2.59 17.49
C LEU A 323 -9.28 -2.85 17.84
N ARG A 324 -10.06 -1.80 18.12
CA ARG A 324 -11.52 -1.89 18.28
C ARG A 324 -12.20 -2.33 16.99
N LEU A 325 -11.80 -1.74 15.84
CA LEU A 325 -12.28 -2.18 14.53
C LEU A 325 -11.89 -3.65 14.28
N SER A 326 -10.68 -4.04 14.67
CA SER A 326 -10.17 -5.41 14.53
C SER A 326 -11.01 -6.42 15.30
N VAL A 327 -11.49 -6.10 16.49
CA VAL A 327 -12.40 -6.98 17.25
C VAL A 327 -13.72 -7.21 16.51
N SER A 328 -14.26 -6.18 15.84
CA SER A 328 -15.52 -6.30 15.07
C SER A 328 -15.39 -7.09 13.77
N SER A 329 -14.19 -7.20 13.20
CA SER A 329 -13.94 -7.95 11.96
C SER A 329 -12.54 -8.59 11.97
N PRO A 330 -12.33 -9.62 12.80
CA PRO A 330 -10.99 -10.13 13.11
C PRO A 330 -10.21 -10.64 11.92
N VAL A 331 -10.82 -11.47 11.06
CA VAL A 331 -10.11 -12.08 9.92
C VAL A 331 -9.64 -11.01 8.93
N ALA A 332 -10.53 -10.09 8.56
CA ALA A 332 -10.23 -8.98 7.67
C ALA A 332 -9.07 -8.12 8.21
N ALA A 333 -9.18 -7.71 9.48
CA ALA A 333 -8.19 -6.84 10.09
C ALA A 333 -6.84 -7.53 10.30
N LEU A 334 -6.80 -8.72 10.89
CA LEU A 334 -5.55 -9.33 11.34
C LEU A 334 -4.66 -9.82 10.18
N TYR A 335 -5.27 -10.29 9.08
CA TYR A 335 -4.52 -10.62 7.87
C TYR A 335 -3.89 -9.37 7.24
N THR A 336 -4.63 -8.25 7.27
CA THR A 336 -4.14 -6.96 6.77
C THR A 336 -3.03 -6.39 7.66
N ILE A 337 -3.19 -6.44 8.99
CA ILE A 337 -2.15 -6.04 9.96
C ILE A 337 -0.87 -6.86 9.75
N ALA A 338 -1.01 -8.17 9.57
CA ALA A 338 0.13 -9.05 9.32
C ALA A 338 0.86 -8.68 8.02
N GLY A 339 0.12 -8.51 6.92
CA GLY A 339 0.69 -8.14 5.62
C GLY A 339 1.45 -6.82 5.65
N MET A 340 0.85 -5.79 6.23
CA MET A 340 1.48 -4.48 6.35
C MET A 340 2.66 -4.47 7.32
N THR A 341 2.57 -5.22 8.43
CA THR A 341 3.69 -5.37 9.35
C THR A 341 4.88 -6.06 8.68
N ILE A 342 4.64 -7.07 7.85
CA ILE A 342 5.72 -7.68 7.05
C ILE A 342 6.36 -6.63 6.14
N VAL A 343 5.57 -5.93 5.34
CA VAL A 343 6.07 -4.93 4.39
C VAL A 343 6.97 -3.90 5.07
N GLN A 344 6.56 -3.38 6.21
CA GLN A 344 7.31 -2.37 6.97
C GLN A 344 8.71 -2.85 7.39
N TYR A 345 8.88 -4.14 7.68
CA TYR A 345 10.18 -4.72 8.04
C TYR A 345 11.00 -5.31 6.88
N VAL A 346 10.36 -5.63 5.75
CA VAL A 346 11.05 -6.33 4.63
C VAL A 346 11.29 -5.45 3.40
N ALA A 347 10.54 -4.36 3.24
CA ALA A 347 10.69 -3.44 2.12
C ALA A 347 11.97 -2.61 2.26
N ALA A 348 12.58 -2.25 1.13
CA ALA A 348 13.79 -1.45 1.09
C ALA A 348 13.56 -0.02 1.57
N ARG A 349 12.34 0.52 1.36
CA ARG A 349 11.98 1.93 1.63
C ARG A 349 11.78 2.26 3.11
N TYR A 350 11.06 1.43 3.86
CA TYR A 350 10.52 1.84 5.17
C TYR A 350 11.54 1.85 6.31
N GLY A 351 12.49 0.90 6.30
CA GLY A 351 13.58 0.87 7.28
C GLY A 351 13.11 0.79 8.74
N THR A 352 11.90 0.30 9.04
CA THR A 352 11.34 0.28 10.40
C THR A 352 12.26 -0.37 11.43
N CYS A 353 13.05 -1.36 11.01
CA CYS A 353 14.05 -2.05 11.84
C CYS A 353 15.18 -1.13 12.36
N GLU A 354 15.36 0.06 11.78
CA GLU A 354 16.39 1.01 12.16
C GLU A 354 16.00 1.83 13.41
N TYR A 355 14.71 1.89 13.77
CA TYR A 355 14.25 2.61 14.97
C TYR A 355 14.70 1.91 16.26
N LYS A 356 15.50 2.63 17.04
CA LYS A 356 16.09 2.20 18.32
C LYS A 356 15.81 3.22 19.43
N GLY A 357 16.19 2.85 20.64
CA GLY A 357 15.98 3.66 21.84
C GLY A 357 14.86 3.13 22.74
N ASP A 358 14.75 3.77 23.89
CA ASP A 358 13.76 3.48 24.93
C ASP A 358 12.91 4.73 25.14
N THR A 359 11.62 4.62 24.82
CA THR A 359 10.68 5.74 24.96
C THR A 359 10.18 5.90 26.40
N GLY A 360 10.46 4.94 27.29
CA GLY A 360 9.92 4.91 28.65
C GLY A 360 8.40 4.72 28.71
N ARG A 361 7.72 4.58 27.57
CA ARG A 361 6.26 4.37 27.50
C ARG A 361 5.94 2.90 27.72
N SER A 362 5.16 2.62 28.76
CA SER A 362 4.68 1.26 29.04
C SER A 362 3.74 0.75 27.95
N PRO A 363 3.65 -0.58 27.74
CA PRO A 363 2.59 -1.19 26.94
C PRO A 363 1.20 -0.79 27.46
N CYS A 364 0.22 -0.67 26.56
CA CYS A 364 -1.17 -0.41 26.95
C CYS A 364 -1.96 -1.72 27.11
N ASP A 365 -2.44 -1.99 28.32
CA ASP A 365 -3.21 -3.19 28.64
C ASP A 365 -4.49 -3.32 27.80
N THR A 366 -5.18 -2.21 27.51
CA THR A 366 -6.37 -2.21 26.65
C THR A 366 -6.01 -2.62 25.22
N CYS A 367 -4.94 -2.06 24.65
CA CYS A 367 -4.47 -2.45 23.32
C CYS A 367 -4.07 -3.94 23.28
N ILE A 368 -3.37 -4.44 24.30
CA ILE A 368 -3.01 -5.86 24.41
C ILE A 368 -4.27 -6.74 24.46
N SER A 369 -5.27 -6.37 25.28
CA SER A 369 -6.52 -7.12 25.42
C SER A 369 -7.29 -7.19 24.10
N LEU A 370 -7.47 -6.05 23.43
CA LEU A 370 -8.15 -5.99 22.13
C LEU A 370 -7.42 -6.81 21.07
N LEU A 371 -6.08 -6.73 21.01
CA LEU A 371 -5.30 -7.51 20.05
C LEU A 371 -5.38 -9.01 20.34
N ARG A 372 -5.41 -9.43 21.61
CA ARG A 372 -5.63 -10.85 21.99
C ARG A 372 -6.99 -11.35 21.54
N GLU A 373 -8.03 -10.57 21.80
CA GLU A 373 -9.41 -10.89 21.40
C GLU A 373 -9.52 -11.03 19.88
N ALA A 374 -9.01 -10.04 19.13
CA ALA A 374 -9.04 -10.07 17.68
C ALA A 374 -8.14 -11.18 17.10
N THR A 375 -6.98 -11.46 17.70
CA THR A 375 -6.14 -12.61 17.31
C THR A 375 -6.92 -13.92 17.43
N ALA A 376 -7.60 -14.13 18.55
CA ALA A 376 -8.42 -15.32 18.77
C ALA A 376 -9.60 -15.39 17.80
N GLY A 377 -10.29 -14.26 17.57
CA GLY A 377 -11.39 -14.15 16.62
C GLY A 377 -10.98 -14.43 15.17
N ALA A 378 -9.73 -14.16 14.80
CA ALA A 378 -9.18 -14.47 13.49
C ALA A 378 -8.69 -15.94 13.35
N GLY A 379 -8.75 -16.73 14.42
CA GLY A 379 -8.20 -18.09 14.46
C GLY A 379 -6.67 -18.16 14.42
N LEU A 380 -5.99 -17.05 14.73
CA LEU A 380 -4.54 -16.95 14.77
C LEU A 380 -4.01 -17.22 16.19
N GLN A 381 -2.72 -17.48 16.31
CA GLN A 381 -2.09 -17.74 17.61
C GLN A 381 -1.55 -16.45 18.22
N TRP A 382 -1.78 -16.29 19.53
CA TRP A 382 -1.04 -15.31 20.32
C TRP A 382 0.37 -15.85 20.57
N ALA A 383 1.31 -15.47 19.72
CA ALA A 383 2.69 -15.92 19.74
C ALA A 383 3.63 -14.74 19.45
N PRO A 384 3.76 -13.76 20.36
CA PRO A 384 4.58 -12.58 20.14
C PRO A 384 6.04 -12.97 19.84
N GLU A 385 6.57 -12.50 18.71
CA GLU A 385 7.95 -12.74 18.27
C GLU A 385 8.61 -11.41 17.92
N GLU A 386 9.89 -11.26 18.28
CA GLU A 386 10.63 -10.03 17.95
C GLU A 386 10.80 -9.89 16.43
N PRO A 387 10.50 -8.73 15.84
CA PRO A 387 10.75 -8.49 14.42
C PRO A 387 12.26 -8.35 14.12
N PRO A 388 12.67 -8.43 12.83
CA PRO A 388 14.04 -8.22 12.41
C PRO A 388 14.58 -6.85 12.86
N ARG A 389 15.82 -6.81 13.32
CA ARG A 389 16.51 -5.59 13.77
C ARG A 389 17.40 -4.97 12.68
N THR A 390 17.54 -5.64 11.55
CA THR A 390 18.24 -5.13 10.37
C THR A 390 17.55 -5.61 9.10
N PHE A 391 17.78 -4.91 7.99
CA PHE A 391 17.32 -5.36 6.68
C PHE A 391 17.82 -6.79 6.39
N ALA A 392 19.08 -7.11 6.66
CA ALA A 392 19.67 -8.43 6.41
C ALA A 392 19.00 -9.56 7.21
N GLU A 393 18.60 -9.32 8.47
CA GLU A 393 17.91 -10.33 9.29
C GLU A 393 16.54 -10.74 8.70
N ALA A 394 15.91 -9.87 7.90
CA ALA A 394 14.66 -10.15 7.21
C ALA A 394 14.81 -11.01 5.93
N ASP A 395 16.03 -11.45 5.57
CA ASP A 395 16.31 -12.25 4.35
C ASP A 395 15.43 -13.49 4.23
N LYS A 396 15.23 -14.21 5.34
CA LYS A 396 14.41 -15.42 5.35
C LYS A 396 12.97 -15.10 4.94
N VAL A 397 12.41 -14.01 5.46
CA VAL A 397 11.01 -13.61 5.18
C VAL A 397 10.89 -13.08 3.76
N ARG A 398 11.87 -12.34 3.24
CA ARG A 398 11.92 -11.96 1.81
C ARG A 398 11.92 -13.17 0.89
N LYS A 399 12.65 -14.25 1.21
CA LYS A 399 12.62 -15.51 0.43
C LYS A 399 11.22 -16.14 0.43
N LEU A 400 10.56 -16.17 1.58
CA LEU A 400 9.19 -16.69 1.71
C LEU A 400 8.20 -15.82 0.92
N ALA A 401 8.30 -14.49 1.01
CA ALA A 401 7.48 -13.57 0.25
C ALA A 401 7.70 -13.74 -1.26
N LYS A 402 8.94 -13.91 -1.71
CA LYS A 402 9.23 -14.23 -3.12
C LYS A 402 8.57 -15.55 -3.56
N ASP A 403 8.68 -16.59 -2.73
CA ASP A 403 8.09 -17.91 -3.01
C ASP A 403 6.56 -17.86 -3.05
N LEU A 404 5.93 -17.02 -2.23
CA LEU A 404 4.50 -16.74 -2.29
C LEU A 404 4.08 -16.25 -3.68
N PHE A 405 4.78 -15.28 -4.28
CA PHE A 405 4.37 -14.74 -5.58
C PHE A 405 4.86 -15.55 -6.79
N ASP A 406 6.02 -16.20 -6.70
CA ASP A 406 6.52 -17.05 -7.78
C ASP A 406 5.77 -18.40 -7.84
N ASN A 407 5.46 -18.98 -6.68
CA ASN A 407 4.97 -20.36 -6.57
C ASN A 407 3.62 -20.52 -5.86
N TYR A 408 3.06 -19.45 -5.27
CA TYR A 408 1.81 -19.47 -4.50
C TYR A 408 1.88 -20.27 -3.20
N ASN A 409 3.05 -20.25 -2.55
CA ASN A 409 3.28 -20.89 -1.25
C ASN A 409 3.28 -19.85 -0.13
N ASP A 410 2.27 -19.85 0.73
CA ASP A 410 2.17 -18.92 1.87
C ASP A 410 3.27 -19.14 2.92
N ASN A 411 3.58 -20.39 3.24
CA ASN A 411 4.60 -20.75 4.23
C ASN A 411 4.43 -20.07 5.62
N GLY A 412 3.22 -19.59 5.95
CA GLY A 412 2.88 -19.04 7.27
C GLY A 412 3.21 -17.55 7.46
N LEU A 413 3.28 -16.76 6.38
CA LEU A 413 3.61 -15.33 6.46
C LEU A 413 2.59 -14.54 7.30
N ILE A 414 1.31 -14.90 7.26
CA ILE A 414 0.28 -14.24 8.10
C ILE A 414 0.59 -14.38 9.59
N GLN A 415 0.92 -15.59 10.05
CA GLN A 415 1.27 -15.80 11.45
C GLN A 415 2.58 -15.08 11.81
N GLN A 416 3.57 -15.05 10.93
CA GLN A 416 4.83 -14.34 11.16
C GLN A 416 4.60 -12.84 11.36
N GLY A 417 3.84 -12.21 10.46
CA GLY A 417 3.55 -10.77 10.51
C GLY A 417 2.76 -10.38 11.76
N ILE A 418 1.75 -11.17 12.14
CA ILE A 418 0.98 -10.86 13.35
C ILE A 418 1.81 -11.07 14.62
N SER A 419 2.68 -12.08 14.66
CA SER A 419 3.58 -12.32 15.79
C SER A 419 4.50 -11.13 16.06
N TRP A 420 4.99 -10.47 15.01
CA TRP A 420 5.77 -9.22 15.12
C TRP A 420 4.95 -8.07 15.68
N PHE A 421 3.75 -7.85 15.16
CA PHE A 421 2.87 -6.79 15.66
C PHE A 421 2.46 -7.02 17.13
N GLN A 422 2.13 -8.26 17.48
CA GLN A 422 1.86 -8.66 18.87
C GLN A 422 3.04 -8.35 19.79
N HIS A 423 4.27 -8.62 19.36
CA HIS A 423 5.46 -8.28 20.14
C HIS A 423 5.60 -6.77 20.34
N LEU A 424 5.44 -5.97 19.28
CA LEU A 424 5.57 -4.52 19.35
C LEU A 424 4.53 -3.90 20.30
N VAL A 425 3.28 -4.37 20.26
CA VAL A 425 2.22 -3.91 21.17
C VAL A 425 2.48 -4.39 22.60
N ALA A 426 2.82 -5.67 22.80
CA ALA A 426 2.97 -6.25 24.14
C ALA A 426 4.27 -5.82 24.86
N SER A 427 5.31 -5.46 24.12
CA SER A 427 6.57 -4.94 24.66
C SER A 427 6.60 -3.42 24.81
N GLY A 428 5.67 -2.70 24.18
CA GLY A 428 5.71 -1.24 24.05
C GLY A 428 6.67 -0.76 22.95
N GLY A 429 7.31 -1.67 22.20
CA GLY A 429 8.19 -1.32 21.09
C GLY A 429 7.51 -0.50 19.99
N ILE A 430 6.18 -0.59 19.86
CA ILE A 430 5.40 0.19 18.89
C ILE A 430 5.50 1.71 19.12
N TRP A 431 5.77 2.16 20.34
CA TRP A 431 5.90 3.58 20.66
C TRP A 431 7.14 4.23 20.04
N ARG A 432 8.11 3.45 19.54
CA ARG A 432 9.23 4.01 18.79
C ARG A 432 8.79 4.70 17.50
N MET A 433 7.62 4.39 16.97
CA MET A 433 7.08 4.97 15.73
C MET A 433 6.23 6.21 16.01
N ASP A 434 5.85 6.45 17.26
CA ASP A 434 5.14 7.66 17.68
C ASP A 434 6.08 8.86 17.61
N VAL A 435 5.76 9.82 16.74
CA VAL A 435 6.55 11.04 16.54
C VAL A 435 6.69 11.88 17.81
N LEU A 436 5.73 11.83 18.73
CA LEU A 436 5.74 12.59 19.98
C LEU A 436 6.49 11.87 21.13
N SER A 437 6.88 10.62 20.92
CA SER A 437 7.68 9.88 21.91
C SER A 437 9.13 10.35 21.93
N GLU A 438 9.63 10.68 23.12
CA GLU A 438 11.04 10.97 23.37
C GLU A 438 11.87 9.67 23.43
N GLY A 439 13.20 9.78 23.45
CA GLY A 439 14.11 8.65 23.68
C GLY A 439 14.37 7.73 22.48
N VAL A 440 13.88 8.10 21.29
CA VAL A 440 14.21 7.42 20.03
C VAL A 440 15.51 7.96 19.46
N ASP A 441 16.42 7.04 19.10
CA ASP A 441 17.72 7.38 18.54
C ASP A 441 17.56 8.05 17.17
N ALA A 442 18.41 9.05 16.88
CA ALA A 442 18.47 9.64 15.54
C ALA A 442 18.93 8.60 14.51
N VAL A 443 18.17 8.46 13.42
CA VAL A 443 18.49 7.54 12.33
C VAL A 443 19.13 8.32 11.17
N ASP A 444 18.41 9.26 10.56
CA ASP A 444 18.89 10.13 9.48
C ASP A 444 18.58 11.64 9.73
N THR A 445 19.11 12.55 8.91
CA THR A 445 18.96 14.02 9.05
C THR A 445 18.38 14.75 7.83
N GLU A 446 18.09 14.05 6.74
CA GLU A 446 17.51 14.56 5.48
C GLU A 446 16.12 13.96 5.24
N ASN A 447 15.26 14.53 4.39
CA ASN A 447 13.84 14.14 4.25
C ASN A 447 13.28 14.21 2.80
N GLU A 448 14.01 13.69 1.79
CA GLU A 448 13.70 13.92 0.36
C GLU A 448 12.54 13.08 -0.23
N TRP A 449 12.30 11.85 0.23
CA TRP A 449 11.18 11.02 -0.24
C TRP A 449 10.06 10.99 0.78
N VAL A 450 8.99 11.70 0.43
CA VAL A 450 7.75 11.76 1.20
C VAL A 450 6.85 10.60 0.80
#